data_AF-A0A1M3TAC1-F1
#
_entry.id   AF-A0A1M3TAC1-F1
#
_cell.length_a   1.000
_cell.length_b   1.000
_cell.length_c   1.000
_cell.angle_alpha   90.00
_cell.angle_beta   90.00
_cell.angle_gamma   90.00
#
_symmetry.space_group_name_H-M   'P 1'
#
loop_
_entity.id
_entity.type
_entity.pdbx_description
1 polymer ?
#
loop_
_entity_poly.entity_id
_entity_poly.type
_entity_poly.pdbx_seq_one_letter_code
_entity_poly.pdbx_strand_id
1 'polypeptide(L)'
;MPSRKSKSNPKSNLPRNRWSMYPALHSDVLSHLSSSLPITSLTFHPFDDATSSKKEYDTNIMGRFVCSNNSCTSTGWTSKKIAITIRLYPGDEYNARVYHQRCKKCNSLSRPFLDEDSYAERIAYRMKKWYGVDVERPVYDERKRTKPHNKELCEGCRAGRCSFAEEVRDEDDSW
;
A
#
# COMPACT_ATOMS: atom_id res chain seq x y z
N MET A 1 16.22 44.73 -30.21
CA MET A 1 15.74 43.34 -30.20
C MET A 1 15.74 42.83 -28.76
N PRO A 2 14.59 42.61 -28.10
CA PRO A 2 14.59 42.12 -26.73
C PRO A 2 14.65 40.58 -26.71
N SER A 3 15.63 40.08 -25.96
CA SER A 3 15.95 38.68 -25.70
C SER A 3 14.74 37.89 -25.16
N ARG A 4 14.44 36.74 -25.79
CA ARG A 4 13.45 35.76 -25.32
C ARG A 4 13.95 35.12 -24.02
N LYS A 5 13.41 35.57 -22.88
CA LYS A 5 13.53 34.86 -21.60
C LYS A 5 12.94 33.46 -21.74
N SER A 6 13.77 32.43 -21.53
CA SER A 6 13.34 31.04 -21.45
C SER A 6 12.39 30.87 -20.26
N LYS A 7 11.11 30.58 -20.53
CA LYS A 7 10.16 30.19 -19.50
C LYS A 7 10.57 28.82 -18.96
N SER A 8 11.09 28.79 -17.74
CA SER A 8 11.31 27.54 -17.00
C SER A 8 9.98 26.82 -16.82
N ASN A 9 9.85 25.63 -17.37
CA ASN A 9 8.66 24.79 -17.27
C ASN A 9 8.40 24.44 -15.79
N PRO A 10 7.17 24.51 -15.27
CA PRO A 10 6.90 24.17 -13.87
C PRO A 10 7.26 22.70 -13.62
N LYS A 11 8.11 22.46 -12.61
CA LYS A 11 8.51 21.12 -12.18
C LYS A 11 7.25 20.28 -11.91
N SER A 12 7.12 19.16 -12.62
CA SER A 12 6.01 18.23 -12.50
C SER A 12 5.82 17.80 -11.03
N ASN A 13 4.62 18.02 -10.47
CA ASN A 13 4.17 17.53 -9.16
C ASN A 13 3.95 16.00 -9.14
N LEU A 14 4.79 15.23 -9.85
CA LEU A 14 4.71 13.78 -9.79
C LEU A 14 5.24 13.30 -8.43
N PRO A 15 4.56 12.35 -7.75
CA PRO A 15 5.12 11.72 -6.58
C PRO A 15 6.46 11.09 -6.97
N ARG A 16 7.57 11.63 -6.46
CA ARG A 16 8.91 11.07 -6.74
C ARG A 16 9.10 9.70 -6.08
N ASN A 17 8.38 9.47 -4.98
CA ASN A 17 8.46 8.23 -4.24
C ASN A 17 7.48 7.21 -4.81
N ARG A 18 7.92 5.96 -4.91
CA ARG A 18 7.15 4.79 -5.39
C ARG A 18 6.16 4.25 -4.35
N TRP A 19 6.03 4.96 -3.24
CA TRP A 19 5.22 4.61 -2.10
C TRP A 19 4.87 5.86 -1.28
N SER A 20 3.91 5.74 -0.37
CA SER A 20 3.55 6.78 0.60
C SER A 20 3.14 6.16 1.93
N MET A 21 3.11 6.97 2.98
CA MET A 21 2.51 6.64 4.27
C MET A 21 1.27 7.48 4.52
N TYR A 22 0.39 7.03 5.42
CA TYR A 22 -0.90 7.64 5.71
C TYR A 22 -1.08 7.88 7.22
N PRO A 23 -0.30 8.79 7.83
CA PRO A 23 -0.39 9.08 9.27
C PRO A 23 -1.77 9.61 9.69
N ALA A 24 -2.48 10.28 8.77
CA ALA A 24 -3.83 10.80 9.03
C ALA A 24 -4.86 9.70 9.33
N LEU A 25 -4.61 8.44 8.93
CA LEU A 25 -5.50 7.29 9.20
C LEU A 25 -5.17 6.58 10.53
N HIS A 26 -4.27 7.14 11.35
CA HIS A 26 -3.88 6.53 12.61
C HIS A 26 -5.06 6.36 13.58
N SER A 27 -5.96 7.34 13.65
CA SER A 27 -7.18 7.27 14.47
C SER A 27 -8.09 6.11 14.07
N ASP A 28 -8.18 5.81 12.77
CA ASP A 28 -8.98 4.70 12.27
C ASP A 28 -8.35 3.37 12.71
N VAL A 29 -7.03 3.23 12.61
CA VAL A 29 -6.32 2.04 13.13
C VAL A 29 -6.59 1.85 14.63
N LEU A 30 -6.48 2.93 15.43
CA LEU A 30 -6.76 2.86 16.87
C LEU A 30 -8.22 2.48 17.16
N SER A 31 -9.16 2.91 16.33
CA SER A 31 -10.58 2.58 16.49
C SER A 31 -10.81 1.06 16.39
N HIS A 32 -10.10 0.37 15.49
CA HIS A 32 -10.13 -1.10 15.40
C HIS A 32 -9.34 -1.82 16.52
N LEU A 33 -8.50 -1.10 17.28
CA LEU A 33 -7.71 -1.64 18.39
C LEU A 33 -8.34 -1.39 19.77
N SER A 34 -9.34 -0.51 19.86
CA SER A 34 -9.89 0.07 21.10
C SER A 34 -10.38 -0.92 22.16
N SER A 35 -10.57 -2.20 21.84
CA SER A 35 -10.97 -3.25 22.79
C SER A 35 -9.91 -4.33 23.03
N SER A 36 -8.66 -4.13 22.56
CA SER A 36 -7.60 -5.13 22.59
C SER A 36 -6.42 -4.66 23.45
N LEU A 37 -6.46 -4.96 24.76
CA LEU A 37 -5.24 -4.93 25.59
C LEU A 37 -4.22 -5.93 25.02
N PRO A 38 -2.92 -5.62 24.92
CA PRO A 38 -2.16 -4.50 25.52
C PRO A 38 -1.86 -3.32 24.56
N ILE A 39 -2.66 -3.05 23.52
CA ILE A 39 -2.27 -2.18 22.38
C ILE A 39 -2.68 -0.70 22.57
N THR A 40 -2.87 -0.25 23.82
CA THR A 40 -3.46 1.08 24.10
C THR A 40 -2.48 2.25 23.90
N SER A 41 -1.18 1.99 23.81
CA SER A 41 -0.11 3.00 23.65
C SER A 41 0.48 3.06 22.24
N LEU A 42 -0.13 2.41 21.26
CA LEU A 42 0.42 2.31 19.91
C LEU A 42 0.44 3.69 19.22
N THR A 43 1.60 4.13 18.72
CA THR A 43 1.76 5.43 18.03
C THR A 43 2.27 5.29 16.60
N PHE A 44 2.08 6.32 15.77
CA PHE A 44 2.54 6.31 14.38
C PHE A 44 4.01 6.75 14.27
N HIS A 45 4.85 5.90 13.69
CA HIS A 45 6.26 6.18 13.41
C HIS A 45 6.43 6.98 12.10
N PRO A 46 6.93 8.23 12.13
CA PRO A 46 6.92 9.12 10.97
C PRO A 46 7.96 8.78 9.88
N PHE A 47 8.91 7.90 10.15
CA PHE A 47 10.01 7.56 9.23
C PHE A 47 9.93 6.11 8.77
N ASP A 48 9.98 5.87 7.47
CA ASP A 48 9.94 4.51 6.94
C ASP A 48 11.35 3.92 6.84
N ASP A 49 11.77 3.17 7.86
CA ASP A 49 13.09 2.53 7.94
C ASP A 49 12.95 1.03 8.22
N ALA A 50 13.53 0.21 7.33
CA ALA A 50 13.52 -1.24 7.50
C ALA A 50 14.53 -1.71 8.55
N THR A 51 15.62 -0.97 8.76
CA THR A 51 16.76 -1.41 9.59
C THR A 51 16.47 -1.32 11.08
N SER A 52 15.75 -0.29 11.53
CA SER A 52 15.33 -0.11 12.93
C SER A 52 14.04 -0.84 13.29
N SER A 53 13.35 -1.48 12.33
CA SER A 53 12.10 -2.19 12.60
C SER A 53 12.32 -3.51 13.34
N LYS A 54 11.49 -3.76 14.36
CA LYS A 54 11.49 -5.00 15.15
C LYS A 54 10.79 -6.15 14.41
N LYS A 55 9.71 -5.83 13.70
CA LYS A 55 8.94 -6.78 12.89
C LYS A 55 8.47 -6.08 11.62
N GLU A 56 8.41 -6.82 10.53
CA GLU A 56 7.77 -6.38 9.30
C GLU A 56 6.84 -7.46 8.75
N TYR A 57 5.81 -7.04 8.01
CA TYR A 57 4.86 -7.94 7.38
C TYR A 57 4.31 -7.35 6.09
N ASP A 58 4.49 -8.06 5.00
CA ASP A 58 3.95 -7.69 3.69
C ASP A 58 2.52 -8.23 3.52
N THR A 59 1.63 -7.38 3.07
CA THR A 59 0.22 -7.71 2.81
C THR A 59 -0.35 -6.77 1.75
N ASN A 60 -1.67 -6.77 1.60
CA ASN A 60 -2.38 -5.90 0.69
C ASN A 60 -3.61 -5.26 1.34
N ILE A 61 -4.05 -4.18 0.71
CA ILE A 61 -5.28 -3.44 1.00
C ILE A 61 -6.00 -3.12 -0.30
N MET A 62 -7.20 -2.57 -0.17
CA MET A 62 -8.03 -2.13 -1.27
C MET A 62 -7.96 -0.61 -1.48
N GLY A 63 -8.30 -0.18 -2.68
CA GLY A 63 -8.39 1.23 -3.02
C GLY A 63 -8.53 1.45 -4.51
N ARG A 64 -8.38 2.71 -4.94
CA ARG A 64 -8.44 3.12 -6.34
C ARG A 64 -7.31 4.06 -6.71
N PHE A 65 -6.99 4.11 -7.98
CA PHE A 65 -6.00 5.01 -8.55
C PHE A 65 -6.62 5.91 -9.60
N VAL A 66 -6.12 7.14 -9.67
CA VAL A 66 -6.37 8.05 -10.78
C VAL A 66 -5.04 8.31 -11.47
N CYS A 67 -5.04 8.32 -12.80
CA CYS A 67 -3.85 8.62 -13.58
C CYS A 67 -3.43 10.08 -13.33
N SER A 68 -2.18 10.30 -12.92
CA SER A 68 -1.64 11.64 -12.66
C SER A 68 -1.29 12.41 -13.93
N ASN A 69 -1.17 11.71 -15.07
CA ASN A 69 -0.94 12.32 -16.37
C ASN A 69 -2.26 12.86 -16.96
N ASN A 70 -2.40 14.18 -17.03
CA ASN A 70 -3.59 14.87 -17.55
C ASN A 70 -3.86 14.61 -19.04
N SER A 71 -2.85 14.21 -19.83
CA SER A 71 -3.06 13.83 -21.23
C SER A 71 -3.54 12.38 -21.40
N CYS A 72 -3.56 11.61 -20.32
CA CYS A 72 -3.97 10.22 -20.36
C CYS A 72 -5.50 10.08 -20.29
N THR A 73 -6.08 9.36 -21.24
CA THR A 73 -7.51 9.03 -21.29
C THR A 73 -7.90 7.89 -20.33
N SER A 74 -7.12 7.63 -19.28
CA SER A 74 -7.45 6.61 -18.29
C SER A 74 -8.50 7.15 -17.31
N THR A 75 -9.57 6.39 -17.09
CA THR A 75 -10.63 6.71 -16.13
C THR A 75 -10.26 6.37 -14.68
N GLY A 76 -9.01 5.99 -14.42
CA GLY A 76 -8.60 5.37 -13.16
C GLY A 76 -8.93 3.88 -13.11
N TRP A 77 -8.49 3.21 -12.03
CA TRP A 77 -8.72 1.79 -11.82
C TRP A 77 -8.82 1.46 -10.33
N THR A 78 -9.71 0.51 -10.00
CA THR A 78 -9.78 -0.08 -8.66
C THR A 78 -8.74 -1.19 -8.53
N SER A 79 -8.10 -1.28 -7.37
CA SER A 79 -7.17 -2.35 -7.02
C SER A 79 -7.60 -2.96 -5.69
N LYS A 80 -7.82 -4.28 -5.68
CA LYS A 80 -7.98 -5.04 -4.43
C LYS A 80 -6.66 -5.64 -3.93
N LYS A 81 -5.54 -5.29 -4.59
CA LYS A 81 -4.20 -5.84 -4.35
C LYS A 81 -3.18 -4.70 -4.32
N ILE A 82 -3.43 -3.66 -3.52
CA ILE A 82 -2.44 -2.61 -3.25
C ILE A 82 -1.46 -3.15 -2.23
N ALA A 83 -0.22 -3.42 -2.63
CA ALA A 83 0.79 -3.93 -1.73
C ALA A 83 1.10 -2.91 -0.63
N ILE A 84 1.28 -3.40 0.59
CA ILE A 84 1.76 -2.62 1.73
C ILE A 84 2.79 -3.42 2.52
N THR A 85 3.72 -2.73 3.18
CA THR A 85 4.60 -3.29 4.20
C THR A 85 4.26 -2.62 5.53
N ILE A 86 3.81 -3.41 6.50
CA ILE A 86 3.54 -2.95 7.86
C ILE A 86 4.81 -3.18 8.69
N ARG A 87 5.22 -2.19 9.48
CA ARG A 87 6.39 -2.30 10.38
C ARG A 87 6.03 -1.92 11.80
N LEU A 88 6.59 -2.66 12.74
CA LEU A 88 6.56 -2.36 14.17
C LEU A 88 7.99 -2.04 14.62
N TYR A 89 8.14 -0.97 15.37
CA TYR A 89 9.41 -0.45 15.88
C TYR A 89 9.48 -0.63 17.41
N PRO A 90 10.67 -0.50 18.02
CA PRO A 90 10.77 -0.32 19.47
C PRO A 90 9.91 0.85 19.96
N GLY A 91 9.40 0.78 21.20
CA GLY A 91 8.56 1.83 21.78
C GLY A 91 7.08 1.81 21.37
N ASP A 92 6.59 0.67 20.85
CA ASP A 92 5.20 0.51 20.38
C ASP A 92 4.81 1.53 19.29
N GLU A 93 5.76 1.85 18.41
CA GLU A 93 5.51 2.66 17.23
C GLU A 93 5.32 1.78 15.99
N TYR A 94 4.45 2.18 15.06
CA TYR A 94 4.26 1.47 13.80
C TYR A 94 4.16 2.43 12.62
N ASN A 95 4.42 1.91 11.43
CA ASN A 95 3.96 2.55 10.20
C ASN A 95 3.60 1.52 9.14
N ALA A 96 3.01 2.02 8.04
CA ALA A 96 2.69 1.23 6.88
C ALA A 96 3.13 1.96 5.61
N ARG A 97 4.09 1.35 4.91
CA ARG A 97 4.47 1.75 3.55
C ARG A 97 3.41 1.25 2.59
N VAL A 98 2.83 2.14 1.81
CA VAL A 98 1.84 1.80 0.79
C VAL A 98 2.43 2.02 -0.60
N TYR A 99 2.57 0.95 -1.38
CA TYR A 99 3.17 1.00 -2.71
C TYR A 99 2.20 1.59 -3.74
N HIS A 100 2.76 2.35 -4.68
CA HIS A 100 2.02 2.95 -5.78
C HIS A 100 1.84 1.96 -6.94
N GLN A 101 0.99 2.31 -7.89
CA GLN A 101 0.83 1.56 -9.13
C GLN A 101 0.96 2.48 -10.35
N ARG A 102 1.30 1.89 -11.49
CA ARG A 102 1.44 2.59 -12.77
C ARG A 102 0.19 2.45 -13.61
N CYS A 103 -0.17 3.54 -14.29
CA CYS A 103 -1.27 3.53 -15.25
C CYS A 103 -0.94 2.58 -16.41
N LYS A 104 -1.83 1.61 -16.70
CA LYS A 104 -1.65 0.68 -17.82
C LYS A 104 -1.48 1.37 -19.19
N LYS A 105 -2.13 2.54 -19.39
CA LYS A 105 -2.14 3.25 -20.68
C LYS A 105 -0.87 4.06 -20.94
N CYS A 106 -0.35 4.78 -19.94
CA CYS A 106 0.75 5.72 -20.14
C CYS A 106 1.94 5.50 -19.18
N ASN A 107 1.87 4.46 -18.35
CA ASN A 107 2.92 4.06 -17.39
C ASN A 107 3.26 5.12 -16.32
N SER A 108 2.47 6.19 -16.20
CA SER A 108 2.63 7.21 -15.16
C SER A 108 2.40 6.62 -13.78
N LEU A 109 3.21 7.03 -12.81
CA LEU A 109 3.05 6.64 -11.42
C LEU A 109 1.83 7.31 -10.79
N SER A 110 1.01 6.53 -10.10
CA SER A 110 -0.18 6.99 -9.41
C SER A 110 -0.17 6.57 -7.94
N ARG A 111 -0.37 7.56 -7.06
CA ARG A 111 -0.63 7.34 -5.63
C ARG A 111 -2.07 6.83 -5.44
N PRO A 112 -2.32 5.86 -4.54
CA PRO A 112 -3.67 5.37 -4.32
C PRO A 112 -4.51 6.29 -3.44
N PHE A 113 -5.81 6.31 -3.73
CA PHE A 113 -6.87 6.64 -2.80
C PHE A 113 -7.26 5.35 -2.09
N LEU A 114 -7.08 5.29 -0.77
CA LEU A 114 -7.28 4.08 0.00
C LEU A 114 -8.74 3.85 0.31
N ASP A 115 -9.11 2.57 0.42
CA ASP A 115 -10.24 2.15 1.24
C ASP A 115 -9.76 2.20 2.69
N GLU A 116 -10.27 3.18 3.45
CA GLU A 116 -9.79 3.52 4.80
C GLU A 116 -10.02 2.38 5.79
N ASP A 117 -11.17 1.71 5.73
CA ASP A 117 -11.51 0.54 6.53
C ASP A 117 -10.58 -0.64 6.18
N SER A 118 -10.39 -0.92 4.88
CA SER A 118 -9.44 -1.96 4.44
C SER A 118 -8.01 -1.69 4.91
N TYR A 119 -7.59 -0.42 4.97
CA TYR A 119 -6.27 -0.03 5.49
C TYR A 119 -6.19 -0.24 7.00
N ALA A 120 -7.16 0.30 7.72
CA ALA A 120 -7.17 0.34 9.17
C ALA A 120 -7.34 -1.06 9.79
N GLU A 121 -8.31 -1.83 9.30
CA GLU A 121 -8.56 -3.21 9.71
C GLU A 121 -7.32 -4.09 9.49
N ARG A 122 -6.67 -3.96 8.32
CA ARG A 122 -5.50 -4.79 7.98
C ARG A 122 -4.33 -4.53 8.92
N ILE A 123 -4.07 -3.27 9.24
CA ILE A 123 -3.00 -2.89 10.17
C ILE A 123 -3.35 -3.34 11.58
N ALA A 124 -4.57 -3.05 12.05
CA ALA A 124 -5.03 -3.44 13.38
C ALA A 124 -4.99 -4.96 13.58
N TYR A 125 -5.43 -5.74 12.58
CA TYR A 125 -5.32 -7.20 12.59
C TYR A 125 -3.87 -7.66 12.77
N ARG A 126 -2.94 -7.04 12.03
CA ARG A 126 -1.53 -7.42 12.13
C ARG A 126 -0.95 -7.10 13.51
N MET A 127 -1.28 -5.93 14.07
CA MET A 127 -0.89 -5.53 15.42
C MET A 127 -1.43 -6.53 16.45
N LYS A 128 -2.74 -6.81 16.45
CA LYS A 128 -3.37 -7.79 17.35
C LYS A 128 -2.60 -9.11 17.39
N LYS A 129 -2.29 -9.67 16.23
CA LYS A 129 -1.48 -10.89 16.15
C LYS A 129 -0.05 -10.74 16.67
N TRP A 130 0.63 -9.62 16.44
CA TRP A 130 1.99 -9.40 16.95
C TRP A 130 2.05 -9.25 18.47
N TYR A 131 0.96 -8.80 19.09
CA TYR A 131 0.76 -8.71 20.54
C TYR A 131 0.05 -9.95 21.13
N GLY A 132 -0.17 -11.01 20.33
CA GLY A 132 -0.74 -12.27 20.82
C GLY A 132 -2.24 -12.22 21.13
N VAL A 133 -2.96 -11.20 20.67
CA VAL A 133 -4.42 -11.13 20.80
C VAL A 133 -5.04 -12.17 19.88
N ASP A 134 -5.94 -12.99 20.43
CA ASP A 134 -6.68 -13.96 19.62
C ASP A 134 -7.67 -13.22 18.71
N VAL A 135 -7.56 -13.51 17.42
CA VAL A 135 -8.38 -12.90 16.38
C VAL A 135 -8.63 -13.94 15.31
N GLU A 136 -9.90 -14.08 14.93
CA GLU A 136 -10.29 -14.95 13.84
C GLU A 136 -9.61 -14.55 12.54
N ARG A 137 -9.26 -15.53 11.71
CA ARG A 137 -8.71 -15.27 10.39
C ARG A 137 -9.80 -14.67 9.51
N PRO A 138 -9.59 -13.50 8.87
CA PRO A 138 -10.59 -12.93 7.99
C PRO A 138 -10.89 -13.92 6.86
N VAL A 139 -12.17 -14.21 6.63
CA VAL A 139 -12.62 -15.03 5.51
C VAL A 139 -12.63 -14.16 4.28
N TYR A 140 -11.67 -14.38 3.39
CA TYR A 140 -11.64 -13.68 2.11
C TYR A 140 -12.50 -14.45 1.10
N ASP A 141 -13.47 -13.75 0.49
CA ASP A 141 -14.30 -14.32 -0.55
C ASP A 141 -13.48 -14.56 -1.83
N GLU A 142 -13.05 -15.80 -2.02
CA GLU A 142 -12.31 -16.25 -3.20
C GLU A 142 -13.10 -16.09 -4.51
N ARG A 143 -14.43 -15.98 -4.44
CA ARG A 143 -15.30 -15.78 -5.62
C ARG A 143 -15.18 -14.36 -6.16
N LYS A 144 -14.65 -13.41 -5.39
CA LYS A 144 -14.28 -12.06 -5.85
C LYS A 144 -12.94 -12.05 -6.58
N ARG A 145 -12.70 -13.06 -7.44
CA ARG A 145 -11.52 -13.14 -8.32
C ARG A 145 -11.40 -11.82 -9.07
N THR A 146 -10.40 -11.04 -8.70
CA THR A 146 -10.02 -9.86 -9.48
C THR A 146 -9.16 -10.31 -10.64
N LYS A 147 -9.11 -9.48 -11.70
CA LYS A 147 -8.15 -9.69 -12.78
C LYS A 147 -6.75 -9.95 -12.19
N PRO A 148 -5.93 -10.80 -12.83
CA PRO A 148 -4.60 -11.12 -12.34
C PRO A 148 -3.83 -9.84 -12.02
N HIS A 149 -3.13 -9.87 -10.88
CA HIS A 149 -2.33 -8.75 -10.42
C HIS A 149 -1.23 -8.48 -11.44
N ASN A 150 -1.24 -7.30 -12.08
CA ASN A 150 -0.20 -6.96 -13.03
C ASN A 150 1.06 -6.52 -12.27
N LYS A 151 2.00 -7.47 -12.10
CA LYS A 151 3.26 -7.29 -11.37
C LYS A 151 4.11 -6.16 -11.95
N GLU A 152 4.10 -5.97 -13.27
CA GLU A 152 4.89 -4.93 -13.94
C GLU A 152 4.42 -3.53 -13.59
N LEU A 153 3.14 -3.36 -13.28
CA LEU A 153 2.55 -2.07 -12.91
C LEU A 153 2.55 -1.81 -11.40
N CYS A 154 2.94 -2.78 -10.58
CA CYS A 154 2.93 -2.65 -9.12
C CYS A 154 4.33 -2.34 -8.58
N GLU A 155 4.47 -1.21 -7.87
CA GLU A 155 5.76 -0.87 -7.24
C GLU A 155 6.12 -1.80 -6.08
N GLY A 156 5.13 -2.46 -5.45
CA GLY A 156 5.38 -3.49 -4.45
C GLY A 156 6.01 -4.74 -5.04
N CYS A 157 5.54 -5.21 -6.21
CA CYS A 157 6.17 -6.31 -6.95
C CYS A 157 7.59 -5.94 -7.38
N ARG A 158 7.78 -4.73 -7.94
CA ARG A 158 9.11 -4.23 -8.33
C ARG A 158 10.08 -4.12 -7.14
N ALA A 159 9.56 -3.95 -5.93
CA ALA A 159 10.34 -3.93 -4.70
C ALA A 159 10.52 -5.33 -4.07
N GLY A 160 9.92 -6.39 -4.62
CA GLY A 160 9.95 -7.74 -4.04
C GLY A 160 9.13 -7.90 -2.75
N ARG A 161 8.12 -7.03 -2.55
CA ARG A 161 7.36 -6.89 -1.29
C ARG A 161 5.85 -7.13 -1.46
N CYS A 162 5.44 -7.65 -2.62
CA CYS A 162 4.05 -7.97 -2.89
C CYS A 162 3.85 -9.48 -2.75
N SER A 163 2.97 -9.90 -1.85
CA SER A 163 2.66 -11.31 -1.60
C SER A 163 1.96 -12.03 -2.78
N PHE A 164 1.57 -11.31 -3.82
CA PHE A 164 1.00 -11.87 -5.06
C PHE A 164 2.03 -12.01 -6.19
N ALA A 165 3.31 -11.74 -5.93
CA ALA A 165 4.36 -11.94 -6.91
C ALA A 165 4.59 -13.42 -7.28
N GLU A 166 4.00 -14.37 -6.55
CA GLU A 166 4.19 -15.82 -6.73
C GLU A 166 3.03 -16.52 -7.49
N GLU A 167 1.93 -15.84 -7.81
CA GLU A 167 0.82 -16.46 -8.58
C GLU A 167 1.14 -16.51 -10.09
N VAL A 168 2.17 -17.27 -10.49
CA VAL A 168 2.16 -18.00 -11.77
C VAL A 168 2.14 -19.46 -11.35
N ARG A 169 0.94 -20.05 -11.28
CA ARG A 169 0.87 -21.51 -11.37
C ARG A 169 1.01 -21.78 -12.85
N ASP A 170 2.23 -22.09 -13.26
CA ASP A 170 2.47 -22.89 -14.44
C ASP A 170 1.65 -24.17 -14.23
N GLU A 171 0.51 -24.28 -14.90
CA GLU A 171 -0.15 -25.57 -15.09
C GLU A 171 0.69 -26.31 -16.14
N ASP A 172 1.79 -26.91 -15.68
CA ASP A 172 2.55 -27.90 -16.43
C ASP A 172 2.65 -29.19 -15.60
N ASP A 173 2.01 -30.22 -16.16
CA ASP A 173 2.34 -31.64 -16.15
C ASP A 173 2.21 -32.56 -14.91
N SER A 174 1.50 -33.67 -15.22
CA SER A 174 1.69 -35.06 -14.74
C SER A 174 0.90 -35.45 -13.47
N TRP A 175 0.11 -36.54 -13.41
CA TRP A 175 -0.21 -37.68 -14.29
C TRP A 175 -1.70 -38.02 -14.14
#